data_AF-A0A1H4YFY0-F1
#
_entry.id   AF-A0A1H4YFY0-F1
#
_cell.length_a   1.000
_cell.length_b   1.000
_cell.length_c   1.000
_cell.angle_alpha   90.00
_cell.angle_beta   90.00
_cell.angle_gamma   90.00
#
_symmetry.space_group_name_H-M   'P 1'
#
loop_
_entity.id
_entity.type
_entity.pdbx_description
1 polymer ?
#
loop_
_entity_poly.entity_id
_entity_poly.type
_entity_poly.pdbx_seq_one_letter_code
_entity_poly.pdbx_strand_id
1 'polypeptide(L)'
;MNSIVLKTIKDLPEGYSEGIYMKKKYGISKASFNKGKSFKIYAKELGGTDVISLNYYITSTAEKLKPCEMPEQKVLHFLHNVEPISQKNT
;
A
#
# COMPACT_ATOMS: atom_id res chain seq x y z
N MET A 1 17.40 6.17 5.78
CA MET A 1 15.98 5.90 5.48
C MET A 1 15.89 4.59 4.70
N ASN A 2 15.44 3.51 5.35
CA ASN A 2 14.99 2.29 4.70
C ASN A 2 13.82 1.76 5.54
N SER A 3 12.71 2.51 5.58
CA SER A 3 11.50 1.98 6.19
C SER A 3 10.97 0.90 5.26
N ILE A 4 10.77 -0.31 5.80
CA ILE A 4 10.12 -1.43 5.12
C ILE A 4 8.77 -0.98 4.50
N VAL A 5 8.09 -0.02 5.15
CA VAL A 5 6.89 0.66 4.64
C VAL A 5 7.12 1.31 3.27
N LEU A 6 8.11 2.19 3.14
CA LEU A 6 8.39 2.85 1.86
C LEU A 6 8.84 1.86 0.80
N LYS A 7 9.62 0.84 1.20
CA LYS A 7 10.03 -0.23 0.30
C LYS A 7 8.80 -0.96 -0.27
N THR A 8 7.89 -1.42 0.59
CA THR A 8 6.65 -2.09 0.14
C THR A 8 5.85 -1.19 -0.80
N ILE A 9 5.66 0.09 -0.47
CA ILE A 9 4.91 1.04 -1.33
C ILE A 9 5.57 1.17 -2.71
N LYS A 10 6.90 1.22 -2.78
CA LYS A 10 7.63 1.31 -4.04
C LYS A 10 7.53 0.01 -4.86
N ASP A 11 7.55 -1.13 -4.19
CA ASP A 11 7.49 -2.46 -4.82
C ASP A 11 6.10 -2.81 -5.36
N LEU A 12 5.03 -2.22 -4.82
CA LEU A 12 3.69 -2.35 -5.41
C LEU A 12 3.68 -1.78 -6.85
N PRO A 13 3.06 -2.46 -7.84
CA PRO A 13 2.88 -1.89 -9.18
C PRO A 13 2.08 -0.58 -9.15
N GLU A 14 2.36 0.32 -10.10
CA GLU A 14 1.50 1.48 -10.34
C GLU A 14 0.16 1.03 -10.94
N GLY A 15 -0.95 1.66 -10.55
CA GLY A 15 -2.28 1.23 -10.94
C GLY A 15 -2.78 0.04 -10.11
N TYR A 16 -3.56 -0.84 -10.74
CA TYR A 16 -4.17 -2.00 -10.07
C TYR A 16 -3.21 -3.20 -10.05
N SER A 17 -3.13 -3.84 -8.89
CA SER A 17 -2.42 -5.08 -8.63
C SER A 17 -3.20 -5.91 -7.63
N GLU A 18 -2.76 -7.14 -7.37
CA GLU A 18 -3.36 -8.00 -6.36
C GLU A 18 -2.29 -8.47 -5.38
N GLY A 19 -2.70 -8.74 -4.15
CA GLY A 19 -1.80 -9.24 -3.11
C GLY A 19 -2.53 -10.15 -2.13
N ILE A 20 -1.76 -10.93 -1.38
CA ILE A 20 -2.26 -11.71 -0.26
C ILE A 20 -1.92 -10.98 1.03
N TYR A 21 -2.91 -10.84 1.91
CA TYR A 21 -2.74 -10.33 3.27
C TYR A 21 -3.63 -11.12 4.21
N MET A 22 -3.07 -11.65 5.29
CA MET A 22 -3.78 -12.52 6.26
C MET A 22 -4.56 -13.67 5.59
N LYS A 23 -3.93 -14.36 4.63
CA LYS A 23 -4.52 -15.46 3.82
C LYS A 23 -5.73 -15.06 2.97
N LYS A 24 -6.01 -13.76 2.83
CA LYS A 24 -7.09 -13.22 2.02
C LYS A 24 -6.52 -12.47 0.81
N LYS A 25 -7.25 -12.50 -0.30
CA LYS A 25 -6.86 -11.81 -1.53
C LYS A 25 -7.36 -10.37 -1.51
N TYR A 26 -6.47 -9.42 -1.83
CA TYR A 26 -6.77 -8.00 -1.91
C TYR A 26 -6.52 -7.49 -3.33
N GLY A 27 -7.42 -6.65 -3.83
CA GLY A 27 -7.15 -5.76 -4.95
C GLY A 27 -6.51 -4.49 -4.41
N ILE A 28 -5.36 -4.11 -4.94
CA ILE A 28 -4.51 -3.02 -4.45
C ILE A 28 -4.29 -2.02 -5.59
N SER A 29 -4.64 -0.77 -5.34
CA SER A 29 -4.43 0.35 -6.26
C SER A 29 -3.36 1.29 -5.68
N LYS A 30 -2.32 1.55 -6.46
CA LYS A 30 -1.31 2.59 -6.16
C LYS A 30 -1.39 3.72 -7.18
N ALA A 31 -1.35 4.95 -6.67
CA ALA A 31 -1.07 6.13 -7.47
C ALA A 31 0.12 6.91 -6.90
N SER A 32 1.09 7.21 -7.75
CA SER A 32 2.29 7.98 -7.43
C SER A 32 2.16 9.42 -7.92
N PHE A 33 2.53 10.38 -7.08
CA PHE A 33 2.45 11.81 -7.37
C PHE A 33 3.77 12.50 -7.04
N ASN A 34 3.89 13.78 -7.42
CA ASN A 34 5.02 14.64 -7.04
C ASN A 34 6.39 14.01 -7.35
N LYS A 35 6.51 13.38 -8.53
CA LYS A 35 7.74 12.67 -8.97
C LYS A 35 8.19 11.59 -7.98
N GLY A 36 7.24 10.81 -7.45
CA GLY A 36 7.51 9.72 -6.52
C GLY A 36 7.76 10.17 -5.07
N LYS A 37 7.38 11.40 -4.73
CA LYS A 37 7.46 11.94 -3.35
C LYS A 37 6.16 11.79 -2.57
N SER A 38 5.09 11.34 -3.20
CA SER A 38 3.86 11.00 -2.49
C SER A 38 3.11 9.88 -3.17
N PHE A 39 2.44 9.05 -2.37
CA PHE A 39 1.73 7.87 -2.84
C PHE A 39 0.34 7.82 -2.21
N LYS A 40 -0.65 7.41 -2.98
CA LYS A 40 -1.98 7.03 -2.50
C LYS A 40 -2.14 5.53 -2.69
N ILE A 41 -2.48 4.82 -1.62
CA ILE A 41 -2.75 3.37 -1.68
C ILE A 41 -4.19 3.14 -1.23
N TYR A 42 -4.88 2.29 -1.98
CA TYR A 42 -6.18 1.73 -1.60
C TYR A 42 -6.15 0.23 -1.84
N ALA A 43 -6.46 -0.56 -0.82
CA ALA A 43 -6.61 -1.99 -0.93
C ALA A 43 -7.97 -2.43 -0.39
N LYS A 44 -8.62 -3.36 -1.08
CA LYS A 44 -9.90 -3.94 -0.66
C LYS A 44 -9.82 -5.46 -0.75
N GLU A 45 -10.31 -6.13 0.28
CA GLU A 45 -10.48 -7.58 0.27
C GLU A 45 -11.45 -7.98 -0.85
N LEU A 46 -11.05 -8.88 -1.74
CA LEU A 46 -11.86 -9.30 -2.89
C LEU A 46 -13.01 -10.25 -2.53
N GLY A 47 -12.94 -10.88 -1.34
CA GLY A 47 -13.96 -11.77 -0.81
C GLY A 47 -14.68 -11.23 0.43
N GLY A 48 -14.49 -9.96 0.77
CA GLY A 48 -14.98 -9.39 2.03
C GLY A 48 -15.16 -7.88 1.98
N THR A 49 -15.27 -7.28 3.16
CA THR A 49 -15.51 -5.85 3.33
C THR A 49 -14.30 -5.09 3.89
N ASP A 50 -13.19 -5.79 4.18
CA ASP A 50 -12.02 -5.14 4.74
C ASP A 50 -11.34 -4.22 3.71
N VAL A 51 -10.94 -3.04 4.20
CA VAL A 51 -10.27 -2.02 3.39
C VAL A 51 -9.07 -1.46 4.12
N ILE A 52 -8.07 -1.08 3.33
CA ILE A 52 -6.88 -0.34 3.74
C ILE A 52 -6.75 0.88 2.83
N SER A 53 -6.64 2.07 3.40
CA SER A 53 -6.45 3.29 2.62
C SER A 53 -5.52 4.24 3.35
N LEU A 54 -4.55 4.79 2.61
CA LEU A 54 -3.55 5.69 3.15
C LEU A 54 -3.01 6.63 2.06
N ASN A 55 -2.45 7.73 2.52
CA ASN A 55 -1.49 8.53 1.80
C ASN A 55 -0.12 8.44 2.47
N TYR A 56 0.93 8.49 1.66
CA TYR A 56 2.31 8.50 2.15
C TYR A 56 3.05 9.67 1.52
N TYR A 57 3.77 10.44 2.33
CA TYR A 57 4.46 11.66 1.89
C TYR A 57 5.93 11.60 2.27
N ILE A 58 6.79 11.98 1.34
CA ILE A 58 8.22 12.18 1.54
C ILE A 58 8.47 13.69 1.44
N THR A 59 8.87 14.29 2.55
CA THR A 59 9.23 15.71 2.65
C THR A 59 10.74 15.86 2.77
N SER A 60 11.25 17.09 2.75
CA SER A 60 12.68 17.36 2.95
C SER A 60 13.17 16.97 4.35
N THR A 61 12.27 16.88 5.34
CA THR A 61 12.61 16.65 6.75
C THR A 61 12.10 15.31 7.29
N ALA A 62 11.06 14.73 6.71
CA ALA A 62 10.43 13.51 7.23
C ALA A 62 9.60 12.73 6.20
N GLU A 63 9.41 11.44 6.48
CA GLU A 63 8.37 10.59 5.90
C GLU A 63 7.09 10.67 6.76
N LYS A 64 5.91 10.69 6.14
CA LYS A 64 4.62 10.72 6.86
C LYS A 64 3.65 9.72 6.27
N LEU A 65 3.21 8.78 7.10
CA LEU A 65 2.09 7.87 6.82
C LEU A 65 0.78 8.54 7.30
N LYS A 66 -0.25 8.52 6.46
CA LYS A 66 -1.57 9.11 6.76
C LYS A 66 -2.70 8.15 6.38
N PRO A 67 -3.16 7.31 7.31
CA PRO A 67 -4.36 6.48 7.13
C PRO A 67 -5.61 7.34 6.85
N CYS A 68 -6.54 6.81 6.06
CA CYS A 68 -7.85 7.43 5.82
C CYS A 68 -8.89 6.74 6.71
N GLU A 69 -9.40 7.43 7.73
CA GLU A 69 -10.53 6.95 8.56
C GLU A 69 -10.32 5.57 9.21
N MET A 70 -9.07 5.20 9.48
CA MET A 70 -8.71 3.91 10.09
C MET A 70 -7.43 3.99 10.95
N PRO A 71 -7.20 3.02 11.85
CA PRO A 71 -6.02 3.02 12.72
C PRO A 71 -4.71 2.87 11.93
N GLU A 72 -3.67 3.60 12.37
CA GLU A 72 -2.33 3.52 11.77
C GLU A 72 -1.71 2.14 11.89
N GLN A 73 -1.91 1.45 13.02
CA GLN A 73 -1.39 0.10 13.23
C GLN A 73 -1.95 -0.90 12.22
N LYS A 74 -3.21 -0.76 11.81
CA LYS A 74 -3.84 -1.60 10.77
C LYS A 74 -3.12 -1.42 9.43
N VAL A 75 -2.86 -0.17 9.07
CA VAL A 75 -2.16 0.19 7.83
C VAL A 75 -0.72 -0.31 7.83
N LEU A 76 0.00 -0.11 8.93
CA LEU A 76 1.37 -0.60 9.09
C LEU A 76 1.41 -2.12 8.98
N HIS A 77 0.53 -2.82 9.71
CA HIS A 77 0.46 -4.27 9.67
C HIS A 77 0.18 -4.79 8.25
N PHE A 78 -0.71 -4.12 7.50
CA PHE A 78 -0.91 -4.44 6.09
C PHE A 78 0.38 -4.26 5.27
N LEU A 79 1.03 -3.10 5.33
CA LEU A 79 2.24 -2.82 4.53
C LEU A 79 3.45 -3.68 4.91
N HIS A 80 3.48 -4.22 6.13
CA HIS A 80 4.53 -5.15 6.56
C HIS A 80 4.31 -6.58 6.09
N ASN A 81 3.05 -6.99 5.85
CA ASN A 81 2.69 -8.40 5.64
C ASN A 81 2.00 -8.68 4.30
N VAL A 82 1.75 -7.65 3.48
CA VAL A 82 1.16 -7.85 2.15
C VAL A 82 2.20 -8.42 1.20
N GLU A 83 1.82 -9.50 0.53
CA GLU A 83 2.63 -10.16 -0.48
C GLU A 83 2.02 -9.92 -1.86
N PRO A 84 2.66 -9.14 -2.75
CA PRO A 84 2.17 -8.92 -4.11
C PRO A 84 2.11 -10.23 -4.89
N ILE A 85 1.00 -10.46 -5.59
CA ILE A 85 0.88 -11.57 -6.54
C ILE A 85 1.51 -11.10 -7.86
N SER A 86 2.56 -11.79 -8.33
CA SER A 86 3.12 -11.54 -9.66
C SER A 86 2.04 -11.70 -10.73
N GLN A 87 1.74 -10.62 -11.44
CA GLN A 87 0.93 -10.72 -12.65
C GLN A 87 1.78 -11.44 -13.70
N LYS A 88 1.42 -12.69 -14.02
CA LYS A 88 1.93 -13.34 -15.24
C LYS A 88 1.25 -12.63 -16.41
N ASN A 89 2.02 -11.82 -17.14
CA ASN A 89 1.61 -11.35 -18.46
C ASN A 89 1.36 -12.61 -19.31
N THR A 90 0.10 -12.89 -19.60
CA THR A 90 -0.32 -13.93 -20.55
C THR A 90 -0.57 -13.25 -21.89
#